data_AF-A0A423MKD6-F1
#
_entry.id   AF-A0A423MKD6-F1
#
_cell.length_a   1.000
_cell.length_b   1.000
_cell.length_c   1.000
_cell.angle_alpha   90.00
_cell.angle_beta   90.00
_cell.angle_gamma   90.00
#
_symmetry.space_group_name_H-M   'P 1'
#
loop_
_entity.id
_entity.type
_entity.pdbx_description
1 polymer ?
#
loop_
_entity_poly.entity_id
_entity_poly.type
_entity_poly.pdbx_seq_one_letter_code
_entity_poly.pdbx_strand_id
1 'polypeptide(L)'
;MFLSKVRSAAAIAVIALAYAVPAPAATDVVADHNTAVMAVASTQACAKKHPEAGITLEKFLTEQKEGMTDEMAKHIRDVATNPRYEMEVKQSTEFFNSKGGQNLLDSLCGGLITAK
;
A
#
# COMPACT_ATOMS: atom_id res chain seq x y z
N MET A 1 61.92 -9.77 -0.28
CA MET A 1 61.33 -11.03 0.19
C MET A 1 60.61 -10.74 1.51
N PHE A 2 59.31 -10.99 1.50
CA PHE A 2 58.25 -10.87 2.52
C PHE A 2 58.63 -10.74 4.01
N LEU A 3 57.99 -9.79 4.72
CA LEU A 3 57.19 -9.97 5.94
C LEU A 3 56.67 -8.59 6.40
N SER A 4 55.51 -8.14 5.95
CA SER A 4 54.19 -8.43 6.54
C SER A 4 53.83 -7.56 7.75
N LYS A 5 52.99 -6.56 7.47
CA LYS A 5 51.61 -6.54 8.01
C LYS A 5 51.45 -6.16 9.49
N VAL A 6 51.45 -4.85 9.76
CA VAL A 6 50.52 -4.29 10.74
C VAL A 6 50.00 -2.96 10.20
N ARG A 7 48.94 -3.07 9.40
CA ARG A 7 48.17 -1.95 8.86
C ARG A 7 47.57 -1.17 10.04
N SER A 8 47.86 0.12 10.05
CA SER A 8 47.01 1.16 10.60
C SER A 8 45.54 0.82 10.42
N ALA A 9 44.82 0.55 11.50
CA ALA A 9 43.36 0.59 11.57
C ALA A 9 42.90 0.37 13.03
N ALA A 10 43.49 1.10 13.99
CA ALA A 10 42.89 1.25 15.31
C ALA A 10 41.94 2.45 15.27
N ALA A 11 40.90 2.36 14.45
CA ALA A 11 39.76 3.28 14.45
C ALA A 11 38.61 2.62 13.68
N ILE A 12 37.41 2.72 14.23
CA ILE A 12 36.11 2.34 13.67
C ILE A 12 35.70 0.87 13.93
N ALA A 13 34.91 0.68 14.98
CA ALA A 13 33.63 -0.04 14.91
C ALA A 13 32.84 0.23 16.21
N VAL A 14 32.38 1.47 16.32
CA VAL A 14 31.33 1.87 17.26
C VAL A 14 30.01 1.38 16.65
N ILE A 15 29.25 0.61 17.44
CA ILE A 15 27.81 0.30 17.33
C ILE A 15 27.40 -0.55 16.11
N ALA A 16 27.21 -1.85 16.36
CA ALA A 16 26.28 -2.68 15.59
C ALA A 16 25.57 -3.68 16.52
N LEU A 17 24.85 -3.16 17.50
CA LEU A 17 23.84 -3.89 18.27
C LEU A 17 22.52 -3.12 18.15
N ALA A 18 21.93 -3.09 16.95
CA ALA A 18 20.64 -2.41 16.76
C ALA A 18 19.74 -2.94 15.63
N TYR A 19 20.15 -3.93 14.83
CA TYR A 19 19.30 -4.42 13.73
C TYR A 19 19.29 -5.94 13.65
N ALA A 20 19.06 -6.58 14.79
CA ALA A 20 18.44 -7.89 14.80
C ALA A 20 16.91 -7.70 14.95
N VAL A 21 16.31 -6.95 14.02
CA VAL A 21 14.85 -7.00 13.83
C VAL A 21 14.62 -8.04 12.75
N PRO A 22 13.77 -9.05 12.96
CA PRO A 22 13.38 -9.97 11.90
C PRO A 22 12.79 -9.15 10.75
N ALA A 23 13.53 -9.06 9.65
CA ALA A 23 13.17 -8.34 8.44
C ALA A 23 11.88 -8.79 7.71
N PRO A 24 11.23 -9.96 7.96
CA PRO A 24 10.01 -10.30 7.21
C PRO A 24 8.79 -9.42 7.53
N ALA A 25 8.67 -8.94 8.77
CA ALA A 25 7.43 -8.28 9.22
C ALA A 25 7.28 -6.83 8.71
N ALA A 26 8.39 -6.14 8.43
CA ALA A 26 8.34 -4.75 7.98
C ALA A 26 7.96 -4.61 6.49
N THR A 27 8.26 -5.60 5.66
CA THR A 27 7.94 -5.59 4.23
C THR A 27 6.47 -5.91 3.96
N ASP A 28 5.88 -6.83 4.73
CA ASP A 28 4.44 -7.14 4.63
C ASP A 28 3.59 -5.94 5.03
N VAL A 29 3.94 -5.26 6.13
CA VAL A 29 3.16 -4.09 6.61
C VAL A 29 3.16 -2.92 5.62
N VAL A 30 4.26 -2.68 4.91
CA VAL A 30 4.33 -1.60 3.89
C VAL A 30 3.56 -1.98 2.62
N ALA A 31 3.67 -3.24 2.17
CA ALA A 31 2.89 -3.75 1.05
C ALA A 31 1.37 -3.72 1.36
N ASP A 32 1.02 -4.06 2.59
CA ASP A 32 -0.36 -4.04 3.07
C ASP A 32 -0.92 -2.62 3.14
N HIS A 33 -0.10 -1.66 3.57
CA HIS A 33 -0.51 -0.26 3.63
C HIS A 33 -0.73 0.34 2.25
N ASN A 34 0.20 0.14 1.31
CA ASN A 34 0.04 0.61 -0.07
C ASN A 34 -1.20 -0.01 -0.72
N THR A 35 -1.46 -1.29 -0.46
CA THR A 35 -2.67 -1.98 -0.92
C THR A 35 -3.92 -1.31 -0.35
N ALA A 36 -3.93 -0.97 0.93
CA ALA A 36 -5.04 -0.28 1.56
C ALA A 36 -5.29 1.11 0.96
N VAL A 37 -4.25 1.92 0.76
CA VAL A 37 -4.35 3.25 0.13
C VAL A 37 -4.85 3.14 -1.31
N MET A 38 -4.31 2.19 -2.09
CA MET A 38 -4.76 1.95 -3.46
C MET A 38 -6.21 1.50 -3.52
N ALA A 39 -6.65 0.60 -2.63
CA ALA A 39 -8.02 0.13 -2.57
C ALA A 39 -9.02 1.26 -2.28
N VAL A 40 -8.68 2.15 -1.34
CA VAL A 40 -9.50 3.34 -1.05
C VAL A 40 -9.54 4.27 -2.26
N ALA A 41 -8.37 4.64 -2.81
CA ALA A 41 -8.27 5.56 -3.93
C ALA A 41 -8.98 5.04 -5.19
N SER A 42 -8.81 3.76 -5.54
CA SER A 42 -9.47 3.17 -6.71
C SER A 42 -10.97 3.07 -6.51
N THR A 43 -11.43 2.69 -5.32
CA THR A 43 -12.87 2.59 -5.03
C THR A 43 -13.54 3.96 -5.11
N GLN A 44 -12.93 5.00 -4.52
CA GLN A 44 -13.44 6.37 -4.61
C GLN A 44 -13.43 6.90 -6.04
N ALA A 45 -12.34 6.67 -6.79
CA ALA A 45 -12.24 7.07 -8.19
C ALA A 45 -13.28 6.37 -9.07
N CYS A 46 -13.49 5.07 -8.88
CA CYS A 46 -14.52 4.31 -9.60
C CYS A 46 -15.93 4.76 -9.24
N ALA A 47 -16.23 4.99 -7.96
CA ALA A 47 -17.53 5.51 -7.53
C ALA A 47 -17.84 6.89 -8.13
N LYS A 48 -16.82 7.75 -8.26
CA LYS A 48 -16.96 9.05 -8.93
C LYS A 48 -17.16 8.91 -10.44
N LYS A 49 -16.51 7.93 -11.07
CA LYS A 49 -16.61 7.70 -12.53
C LYS A 49 -17.91 7.01 -12.93
N HIS A 50 -18.45 6.15 -12.07
CA HIS A 50 -19.65 5.35 -12.28
C HIS A 50 -20.64 5.51 -11.12
N PRO A 51 -21.20 6.71 -10.89
CA PRO A 51 -22.14 6.96 -9.79
C PRO A 51 -23.39 6.06 -9.87
N GLU A 52 -23.78 5.62 -11.06
CA GLU A 52 -24.90 4.71 -11.31
C GLU A 52 -24.67 3.28 -10.81
N ALA A 53 -23.41 2.87 -10.61
CA ALA A 53 -23.06 1.49 -10.24
C ALA A 53 -23.18 1.21 -8.73
N GLY A 54 -23.45 2.24 -7.90
CA GLY A 54 -23.59 2.09 -6.45
C GLY A 54 -22.32 1.58 -5.77
N ILE A 55 -21.14 1.89 -6.32
CA ILE A 55 -19.84 1.48 -5.78
C ILE A 55 -19.62 2.20 -4.44
N THR A 56 -19.32 1.42 -3.40
CA THR A 56 -18.96 1.93 -2.07
C THR A 56 -17.83 1.10 -1.50
N LEU A 57 -17.08 1.69 -0.54
CA LEU A 57 -16.00 0.99 0.14
C LEU A 57 -16.51 -0.23 0.92
N GLU A 58 -17.67 -0.14 1.56
CA GLU A 58 -18.24 -1.27 2.31
C GLU A 58 -18.70 -2.41 1.39
N LYS A 59 -19.24 -2.09 0.21
CA LYS A 59 -19.57 -3.10 -0.80
C LYS A 59 -18.30 -3.83 -1.27
N PHE A 60 -17.24 -3.07 -1.60
CA PHE A 60 -15.94 -3.64 -1.95
C PHE A 60 -15.38 -4.57 -0.85
N LEU A 61 -15.37 -4.12 0.41
CA LEU A 61 -14.87 -4.91 1.54
C LEU A 61 -15.71 -6.17 1.78
N THR A 62 -17.01 -6.12 1.50
CA THR A 62 -17.90 -7.29 1.61
C THR A 62 -17.63 -8.30 0.50
N GLU A 63 -17.48 -7.84 -0.74
CA GLU A 63 -17.25 -8.69 -1.91
C GLU A 63 -15.86 -9.33 -1.92
N GLN A 64 -14.86 -8.61 -1.41
CA GLN A 64 -13.47 -9.09 -1.35
C GLN A 64 -13.14 -9.83 -0.06
N LYS A 65 -14.13 -10.11 0.79
CA LYS A 65 -13.91 -10.70 2.12
C LYS A 65 -13.17 -12.04 2.06
N GLU A 66 -13.42 -12.87 1.05
CA GLU A 66 -12.75 -14.17 0.92
C GLU A 66 -11.26 -14.04 0.55
N GLY A 67 -10.86 -12.92 -0.05
CA GLY A 67 -9.46 -12.62 -0.41
C GLY A 67 -8.74 -11.72 0.59
N MET A 68 -9.37 -11.37 1.72
CA MET A 68 -8.89 -10.30 2.60
C MET A 68 -8.98 -10.70 4.07
N THR A 69 -7.93 -10.38 4.84
CA THR A 69 -7.94 -10.55 6.29
C THR A 69 -8.77 -9.46 6.97
N ASP A 70 -9.32 -9.76 8.14
CA ASP A 70 -10.06 -8.76 8.95
C ASP A 70 -9.17 -7.56 9.33
N GLU A 71 -7.87 -7.78 9.53
CA GLU A 71 -6.89 -6.73 9.82
C GLU A 71 -6.71 -5.79 8.62
N MET A 72 -6.59 -6.33 7.41
CA MET A 72 -6.55 -5.53 6.18
C MET A 72 -7.86 -4.75 5.99
N ALA A 73 -9.01 -5.38 6.19
CA ALA A 73 -10.30 -4.71 6.08
C ALA A 73 -10.44 -3.57 7.09
N LYS A 74 -9.91 -3.74 8.31
CA LYS A 74 -9.84 -2.68 9.31
C LYS A 74 -8.89 -1.56 8.88
N HIS A 75 -7.72 -1.90 8.34
CA HIS A 75 -6.73 -0.93 7.87
C HIS A 75 -7.25 -0.08 6.71
N ILE A 76 -7.95 -0.69 5.75
CA ILE A 76 -8.61 0.02 4.65
C ILE A 76 -9.62 1.04 5.17
N ARG A 77 -10.41 0.68 6.20
CA ARG A 77 -11.34 1.62 6.83
C ARG A 77 -10.64 2.74 7.58
N ASP A 78 -9.54 2.45 8.29
CA ASP A 78 -8.71 3.49 8.93
C ASP A 78 -8.16 4.45 7.86
N VAL A 79 -7.58 3.93 6.78
CA VAL A 79 -7.08 4.73 5.65
C VAL A 79 -8.17 5.62 5.03
N ALA A 80 -9.40 5.12 4.91
CA ALA A 80 -10.50 5.87 4.32
C ALA A 80 -11.06 6.98 5.21
N THR A 81 -10.90 6.89 6.53
CA THR A 81 -11.57 7.78 7.50
C THR A 81 -10.61 8.67 8.26
N ASN A 82 -9.34 8.28 8.38
CA ASN A 82 -8.35 8.97 9.18
C ASN A 82 -7.61 10.03 8.34
N PRO A 83 -7.70 11.33 8.70
CA PRO A 83 -7.12 12.42 7.91
C PRO A 83 -5.62 12.30 7.67
N ARG A 84 -4.90 11.54 8.51
CA ARG A 84 -3.45 11.33 8.33
C ARG A 84 -3.07 10.75 6.97
N TYR A 85 -3.95 9.98 6.33
CA TYR A 85 -3.70 9.32 5.05
C TYR A 85 -4.30 10.07 3.85
N GLU A 86 -4.95 11.21 4.07
CA GLU A 86 -5.65 11.97 3.03
C GLU A 86 -4.71 12.29 1.84
N MET A 87 -3.48 12.69 2.15
CA MET A 87 -2.47 13.01 1.13
C MET A 87 -2.07 11.80 0.30
N GLU A 88 -1.95 10.62 0.91
CA GLU A 88 -1.56 9.38 0.22
C GLU A 88 -2.68 8.88 -0.69
N VAL A 89 -3.93 8.93 -0.20
CA VAL A 89 -5.12 8.60 -0.98
C VAL A 89 -5.27 9.59 -2.15
N LYS A 90 -5.04 10.88 -1.92
CA LYS A 90 -5.09 11.91 -2.97
C LYS A 90 -4.03 11.68 -4.03
N GLN A 91 -2.78 11.43 -3.65
CA GLN A 91 -1.69 11.13 -4.60
C GLN A 91 -1.99 9.88 -5.44
N SER A 92 -2.52 8.84 -4.81
CA SER A 92 -2.93 7.61 -5.50
C SER A 92 -4.12 7.86 -6.45
N THR A 93 -5.04 8.74 -6.07
CA THR A 93 -6.16 9.16 -6.93
C THR A 93 -5.64 10.00 -8.12
N GLU A 94 -4.66 10.87 -7.91
CA GLU A 94 -4.00 11.62 -8.98
C GLU A 94 -3.27 10.70 -9.96
N PHE A 95 -2.64 9.63 -9.48
CA PHE A 95 -2.08 8.59 -10.34
C PHE A 95 -3.14 7.99 -11.27
N PHE A 96 -4.34 7.67 -10.76
CA PHE A 96 -5.44 7.15 -11.59
C PHE A 96 -5.96 8.15 -12.64
N ASN A 97 -5.73 9.45 -12.45
CA ASN A 97 -6.07 10.45 -13.46
C ASN A 97 -5.01 10.57 -14.57
N SER A 98 -3.81 10.00 -14.39
CA SER A 98 -2.76 9.98 -15.40
C SER A 98 -3.05 8.98 -16.53
N LYS A 99 -2.41 9.14 -17.70
CA LYS A 99 -2.61 8.26 -18.86
C LYS A 99 -2.33 6.78 -18.56
N GLY A 100 -1.34 6.48 -17.71
CA GLY A 100 -1.04 5.11 -17.30
C GLY A 100 -2.02 4.57 -16.26
N GLY A 101 -2.45 5.43 -15.33
CA GLY A 101 -3.37 5.05 -14.26
C GLY A 101 -4.82 4.88 -14.72
N GLN A 102 -5.27 5.59 -15.75
CA GLN A 102 -6.65 5.47 -16.25
C GLN A 102 -6.96 4.07 -16.77
N ASN A 103 -6.05 3.44 -17.51
CA ASN A 103 -6.24 2.07 -18.00
C ASN A 103 -6.35 1.06 -16.85
N LEU A 104 -5.53 1.24 -15.81
CA LEU A 104 -5.61 0.40 -14.61
C LEU A 104 -6.93 0.66 -13.87
N LEU A 105 -7.32 1.92 -13.71
CA LEU A 105 -8.58 2.29 -13.07
C LEU A 105 -9.77 1.67 -13.80
N ASP A 106 -9.80 1.70 -15.13
CA ASP A 106 -10.88 1.12 -15.92
C ASP A 106 -11.01 -0.39 -15.71
N SER A 107 -9.88 -1.10 -15.65
CA SER A 107 -9.88 -2.52 -15.33
C SER A 107 -10.39 -2.78 -13.90
N LEU A 108 -9.98 -1.96 -12.93
CA LEU A 108 -10.41 -2.09 -11.54
C LEU A 108 -11.91 -1.78 -11.38
N CYS A 109 -12.40 -0.72 -12.02
CA CYS A 109 -13.82 -0.38 -12.01
C CYS A 109 -14.67 -1.47 -12.66
N GLY A 110 -14.19 -2.10 -13.74
CA GLY A 110 -14.86 -3.26 -14.34
C GLY A 110 -15.08 -4.38 -13.33
N GLY A 111 -14.08 -4.69 -12.49
CA GLY A 111 -14.20 -5.65 -11.39
C GLY A 111 -15.26 -5.23 -10.35
N LEU A 112 -15.30 -3.95 -9.96
CA LEU A 112 -16.24 -3.43 -8.96
C LEU A 112 -17.69 -3.31 -9.47
N ILE A 113 -17.88 -3.11 -10.78
CA ILE A 113 -19.20 -3.03 -11.40
C ILE A 113 -19.79 -4.43 -11.62
N THR A 114 -18.94 -5.40 -11.98
CA THR A 114 -19.35 -6.76 -12.31
C THR A 114 -19.39 -7.71 -11.12
N ALA A 115 -18.84 -7.32 -9.96
CA ALA A 115 -19.01 -8.04 -8.72
C ALA A 115 -20.52 -8.14 -8.40
N LYS A 116 -21.02 -9.37 -8.41
CA LYS A 116 -22.44 -9.73 -8.42
C LYS A 116 -22.73 -10.77 -7.36
#